data_AF-A0A1B8E5F7-F1
#
_entry.id   AF-A0A1B8E5F7-F1
#
_cell.length_a   1.000
_cell.length_b   1.000
_cell.length_c   1.000
_cell.angle_alpha   90.00
_cell.angle_beta   90.00
_cell.angle_gamma   90.00
#
_symmetry.space_group_name_H-M   'P 1'
#
loop_
_entity.id
_entity.type
_entity.pdbx_description
1 polymer ?
#
loop_
_entity_poly.entity_id
_entity_poly.type
_entity_poly.pdbx_seq_one_letter_code
_entity_poly.pdbx_strand_id
1 'polypeptide(L)'
;MDTLLDSGKYSDLRITCKDRTWNVHRAVICTASPVFAAMIDGEFKEAQNGVIDLPADEPEIVELMLRFLYQGKYNDARPTAQLTRGIATAVSDDRGGLKLSPPVKLREEAMTVNVEVYVTADKYNMPLLKKYAFLKYKEIFNQVMTADVAFECSVHCLQKNQ
;
A
#
# COMPACT_ATOMS: atom_id res chain seq x y z
N MET A 1 3.57 18.25 -1.72
CA MET A 1 2.25 18.92 -1.64
C MET A 1 1.43 18.15 -0.64
N ASP A 2 0.94 18.82 0.39
CA ASP A 2 0.06 18.18 1.38
C ASP A 2 -1.28 17.90 0.71
N THR A 3 -1.75 16.65 0.82
CA THR A 3 -3.05 16.29 0.27
C THR A 3 -4.17 16.68 1.21
N LEU A 4 -5.43 16.72 0.74
CA LEU A 4 -6.59 16.96 1.60
C LEU A 4 -6.63 15.96 2.77
N LEU A 5 -6.16 14.72 2.55
CA LEU A 5 -6.00 13.72 3.59
C LEU A 5 -4.95 14.12 4.66
N ASP A 6 -3.79 14.63 4.25
CA ASP A 6 -2.71 14.99 5.18
C ASP A 6 -3.04 16.24 6.00
N SER A 7 -3.67 17.23 5.36
CA SER A 7 -4.03 18.48 6.02
C SER A 7 -5.28 18.37 6.90
N GLY A 8 -6.18 17.44 6.59
CA GLY A 8 -7.47 17.27 7.27
C GLY A 8 -8.40 18.49 7.19
N LYS A 9 -8.07 19.51 6.38
CA LYS A 9 -8.88 20.73 6.29
C LYS A 9 -10.22 20.43 5.65
N TYR A 10 -11.30 20.90 6.28
CA TYR A 10 -12.69 20.73 5.84
C TYR A 10 -13.21 19.28 5.92
N SER A 11 -12.53 18.42 6.69
CA SER A 11 -13.03 17.08 6.98
C SER A 11 -14.36 17.14 7.74
N ASP A 12 -15.32 16.37 7.28
CA ASP A 12 -16.66 16.20 7.83
C ASP A 12 -16.95 14.75 8.27
N LEU A 13 -15.93 13.89 8.21
CA LEU A 13 -15.95 12.49 8.62
C LEU A 13 -14.63 12.08 9.25
N ARG A 14 -14.68 11.13 10.16
CA ARG A 14 -13.51 10.50 10.75
C ARG A 14 -13.55 8.99 10.56
N ILE A 15 -12.43 8.41 10.18
CA ILE A 15 -12.25 6.95 10.18
C ILE A 15 -11.27 6.60 11.30
N THR A 16 -11.66 5.66 12.16
CA THR A 16 -10.80 5.10 13.21
C THR A 16 -10.50 3.64 12.88
N CYS A 17 -9.26 3.23 13.11
CA CYS A 17 -8.83 1.85 12.95
C CYS A 17 -7.75 1.57 14.01
N LYS A 18 -8.10 0.76 15.01
CA LYS A 18 -7.24 0.46 16.16
C LYS A 18 -6.71 1.76 16.82
N ASP A 19 -5.40 2.00 16.75
CA ASP A 19 -4.69 3.14 17.34
C ASP A 19 -4.58 4.35 16.40
N ARG A 20 -5.05 4.24 15.15
CA ARG A 20 -4.96 5.31 14.15
C ARG A 20 -6.31 5.95 13.85
N THR A 21 -6.25 7.22 13.49
CA THR A 21 -7.42 8.04 13.19
C THR A 21 -7.10 8.97 12.02
N TRP A 22 -8.01 9.07 11.07
CA TRP A 22 -7.89 9.95 9.91
C TRP A 22 -9.11 10.87 9.81
N ASN A 23 -8.85 12.16 9.62
CA ASN A 23 -9.85 13.15 9.26
C ASN A 23 -10.04 13.12 7.73
N VAL A 24 -11.23 12.77 7.28
CA VAL A 24 -11.56 12.50 5.89
C VAL A 24 -12.83 13.24 5.45
N HIS A 25 -13.12 13.19 4.15
CA HIS A 25 -14.22 13.90 3.54
C HIS A 25 -15.28 12.92 3.06
N ARG A 26 -16.53 13.07 3.51
CA ARG A 26 -17.67 12.23 3.08
C ARG A 26 -17.78 12.18 1.57
N ALA A 27 -17.64 13.32 0.91
CA ALA A 27 -17.70 13.39 -0.55
C ALA A 27 -16.66 12.51 -1.26
N VAL A 28 -15.48 12.31 -0.69
CA VAL A 28 -14.46 11.43 -1.28
C VAL A 28 -14.76 9.97 -0.94
N ILE A 29 -15.06 9.69 0.33
CA ILE A 29 -15.24 8.33 0.83
C ILE A 29 -16.53 7.68 0.33
N CYS A 30 -17.67 8.37 0.43
CA CYS A 30 -18.99 7.84 0.03
C CYS A 30 -19.10 7.66 -1.48
N THR A 31 -18.49 8.56 -2.29
CA THR A 31 -18.51 8.41 -3.75
C THR A 31 -17.64 7.23 -4.21
N ALA A 32 -16.58 6.91 -3.47
CA ALA A 32 -15.69 5.81 -3.81
C ALA A 32 -16.24 4.43 -3.39
N SER A 33 -17.03 4.36 -2.32
CA SER A 33 -17.54 3.11 -1.77
C SER A 33 -19.01 3.22 -1.41
N PRO A 34 -19.89 2.41 -2.05
CA PRO A 34 -21.30 2.33 -1.66
C PRO A 34 -21.48 1.74 -0.26
N VAL A 35 -20.51 0.96 0.24
CA VAL A 35 -20.54 0.41 1.60
C VAL A 35 -20.35 1.53 2.62
N PHE A 36 -19.37 2.40 2.43
CA PHE A 36 -19.20 3.57 3.30
C PHE A 36 -20.36 4.57 3.18
N ALA A 37 -20.90 4.76 1.97
CA ALA A 37 -22.11 5.57 1.79
C ALA A 37 -23.28 5.02 2.63
N ALA A 38 -23.54 3.70 2.56
CA ALA A 38 -24.60 3.06 3.33
C ALA A 38 -24.37 3.15 4.86
N MET A 39 -23.13 3.08 5.34
CA MET A 39 -22.80 3.27 6.76
C MET A 39 -23.14 4.68 7.26
N ILE A 40 -22.98 5.68 6.40
CA ILE A 40 -23.17 7.10 6.72
C ILE A 40 -24.62 7.56 6.49
N ASP A 41 -25.30 7.01 5.49
CA ASP A 41 -26.67 7.39 5.13
C ASP A 41 -27.72 6.59 5.91
N GLY A 42 -27.31 5.49 6.57
CA GLY A 42 -28.19 4.67 7.40
C GLY A 42 -28.51 5.31 8.76
N GLU A 43 -29.41 4.69 9.52
CA GLU A 43 -29.80 5.13 10.86
C GLU A 43 -28.82 4.70 11.97
N PHE A 44 -27.63 4.23 11.60
CA PHE A 44 -26.65 3.69 12.54
C PHE A 44 -25.85 4.81 13.24
N LYS A 45 -25.14 4.45 14.32
CA LYS A 45 -24.42 5.42 15.19
C LYS A 45 -23.35 6.19 14.41
N GLU A 46 -22.81 5.60 13.36
CA GLU A 46 -21.81 6.14 12.46
C GLU A 46 -22.31 7.39 11.72
N ALA A 47 -23.57 7.36 11.28
CA ALA A 47 -24.25 8.49 10.62
C ALA A 47 -24.43 9.69 11.56
N GLN A 48 -24.73 9.43 12.84
CA GLN A 48 -24.98 10.47 13.83
C GLN A 48 -23.70 11.13 14.36
N ASN A 49 -22.63 10.34 14.52
CA ASN A 49 -21.38 10.83 15.11
C ASN A 49 -20.35 11.28 14.06
N GLY A 50 -20.55 10.95 12.79
CA GLY A 50 -19.57 11.21 11.72
C GLY A 50 -18.26 10.45 11.93
N VAL A 51 -18.34 9.26 12.55
CA VAL A 51 -17.19 8.39 12.82
C VAL A 51 -17.49 6.99 12.31
N ILE A 52 -16.61 6.44 11.47
CA ILE A 52 -16.63 5.05 11.05
C ILE A 52 -15.49 4.33 11.76
N ASP A 53 -15.81 3.28 12.51
CA ASP A 53 -14.81 2.46 13.20
C ASP A 53 -14.55 1.15 12.48
N LEU A 54 -13.28 0.86 12.21
CA LEU A 54 -12.79 -0.31 11.45
C LEU A 54 -11.85 -1.18 12.30
N PRO A 55 -12.34 -1.81 13.38
CA PRO A 55 -11.47 -2.54 14.32
C PRO A 55 -10.91 -3.86 13.76
N ALA A 56 -11.55 -4.42 12.74
CA ALA A 56 -11.16 -5.69 12.12
C ALA A 56 -10.11 -5.52 10.99
N ASP A 57 -9.81 -4.29 10.60
CA ASP A 57 -8.91 -3.98 9.50
C ASP A 57 -7.51 -3.60 10.00
N GLU A 58 -6.51 -3.67 9.12
CA GLU A 58 -5.15 -3.30 9.46
C GLU A 58 -4.92 -1.80 9.18
N PRO A 59 -4.43 -1.00 10.17
CA PRO A 59 -4.31 0.45 10.01
C PRO A 59 -3.45 0.88 8.82
N GLU A 60 -2.41 0.11 8.51
CA GLU A 60 -1.52 0.37 7.36
C GLU A 60 -2.27 0.19 6.03
N ILE A 61 -3.12 -0.82 5.93
CA ILE A 61 -3.89 -1.12 4.72
C ILE A 61 -5.03 -0.12 4.52
N VAL A 62 -5.68 0.30 5.61
CA VAL A 62 -6.64 1.41 5.60
C VAL A 62 -5.96 2.71 5.14
N GLU A 63 -4.73 2.99 5.58
CA GLU A 63 -4.00 4.16 5.11
C GLU A 63 -3.72 4.09 3.61
N LEU A 64 -3.29 2.95 3.07
CA LEU A 64 -3.05 2.79 1.62
C LEU A 64 -4.33 2.95 0.80
N MET A 65 -5.43 2.40 1.29
CA MET A 65 -6.76 2.62 0.72
C MET A 65 -7.08 4.12 0.67
N LEU A 66 -6.92 4.84 1.78
CA LEU A 66 -7.17 6.29 1.83
C LEU A 66 -6.25 7.06 0.89
N ARG A 67 -4.95 6.73 0.84
CA ARG A 67 -3.99 7.35 -0.09
C ARG A 67 -4.46 7.20 -1.53
N PHE A 68 -4.95 6.02 -1.91
CA PHE A 68 -5.51 5.80 -3.25
C PHE A 68 -6.73 6.68 -3.52
N LEU A 69 -7.66 6.80 -2.57
CA LEU A 69 -8.87 7.61 -2.77
C LEU A 69 -8.56 9.09 -3.01
N TYR A 70 -7.52 9.63 -2.36
CA TYR A 70 -7.15 11.04 -2.51
C TYR A 70 -6.15 11.31 -3.64
N GLN A 71 -5.33 10.33 -4.02
CA GLN A 71 -4.19 10.55 -4.92
C GLN A 71 -4.24 9.70 -6.19
N GLY A 72 -5.17 8.74 -6.27
CA GLY A 72 -5.27 7.75 -7.35
C GLY A 72 -4.14 6.71 -7.35
N LYS A 73 -3.28 6.70 -6.33
CA LYS A 73 -2.14 5.79 -6.19
C LYS A 73 -1.75 5.62 -4.72
N TYR A 74 -1.08 4.51 -4.42
CA TYR A 74 -0.45 4.27 -3.12
C TYR A 74 0.91 3.59 -3.30
N ASN A 75 1.76 3.74 -2.27
CA ASN A 75 3.05 3.07 -2.20
C ASN A 75 2.90 1.78 -1.39
N ASP A 76 3.26 0.66 -1.98
CA ASP A 76 3.26 -0.68 -1.39
C ASP A 76 4.59 -1.02 -0.71
N ALA A 77 5.59 -0.13 -0.78
CA ALA A 77 6.71 -0.20 0.12
C ALA A 77 6.21 0.07 1.54
N ARG A 78 6.27 -0.95 2.40
CA ARG A 78 6.07 -0.74 3.84
C ARG A 78 7.00 0.38 4.28
N PRO A 79 6.50 1.44 4.95
CA PRO A 79 7.38 2.36 5.65
C PRO A 79 8.10 1.51 6.71
N THR A 80 9.31 1.07 6.41
CA THR A 80 10.23 0.61 7.44
C THR A 80 10.37 1.81 8.36
N ALA A 81 9.73 1.75 9.52
CA ALA A 81 9.62 2.82 10.49
C ALA A 81 10.92 3.63 10.53
N GLN A 82 10.87 4.89 10.07
CA GLN A 82 11.79 6.03 10.25
C GLN A 82 13.24 5.83 10.78
N LEU A 83 13.93 4.69 10.58
CA LEU A 83 15.25 4.39 11.17
C LEU A 83 16.37 4.12 10.14
N THR A 84 16.10 4.12 8.85
CA THR A 84 17.16 3.95 7.83
C THR A 84 17.59 5.24 7.13
N ARG A 85 17.31 6.42 7.71
CA ARG A 85 18.03 7.66 7.34
C ARG A 85 19.48 7.71 7.85
N GLY A 86 19.98 6.61 8.42
CA GLY A 86 21.32 6.55 9.03
C GLY A 86 22.14 5.29 8.75
N ILE A 87 21.69 4.35 7.94
CA ILE A 87 22.52 3.18 7.58
C ILE A 87 22.39 2.90 6.09
N ALA A 88 23.02 3.75 5.28
CA ALA A 88 23.77 3.21 4.17
C ALA A 88 24.95 2.44 4.79
N THR A 89 24.83 1.13 5.02
CA THR A 89 26.03 0.31 5.17
C THR A 89 26.66 0.25 3.80
N ALA A 90 27.50 1.24 3.50
CA ALA A 90 28.48 1.16 2.44
C ALA A 90 29.45 0.05 2.82
N VAL A 91 29.17 -1.17 2.37
CA VAL A 91 30.18 -2.24 2.38
C VAL A 91 31.03 -1.99 1.15
N SER A 92 32.29 -1.62 1.39
CA SER A 92 33.25 -1.33 0.33
C SER A 92 33.83 -2.66 -0.16
N ASP A 93 33.61 -3.00 -1.42
CA ASP A 93 34.39 -4.05 -2.10
C ASP A 93 35.56 -3.40 -2.85
N ASP A 94 36.68 -4.11 -2.89
CA ASP A 94 38.01 -3.70 -3.38
C ASP A 94 38.09 -3.40 -4.90
N ARG A 95 36.95 -3.23 -5.58
CA ARG A 95 36.83 -2.90 -7.01
C ARG A 95 35.83 -1.79 -7.34
N GLY A 96 35.45 -0.96 -6.35
CA GLY A 96 34.86 0.37 -6.60
C GLY A 96 33.53 0.41 -7.38
N GLY A 97 32.74 -0.66 -7.38
CA GLY A 97 31.44 -0.70 -8.06
C GLY A 97 30.27 -0.59 -7.08
N LEU A 98 29.47 0.49 -7.16
CA LEU A 98 28.17 0.54 -6.49
C LEU A 98 27.18 -0.40 -7.19
N LYS A 99 26.78 -1.50 -6.54
CA LYS A 99 25.60 -2.27 -6.92
C LYS A 99 24.56 -2.20 -5.81
N LEU A 100 23.53 -1.39 -6.02
CA LEU A 100 22.32 -1.38 -5.20
C LEU A 100 21.17 -1.95 -6.04
N SER A 101 20.97 -3.27 -5.98
CA SER A 101 19.62 -3.82 -6.13
C SER A 101 19.00 -3.86 -4.74
N PRO A 102 17.80 -3.31 -4.52
CA PRO A 102 17.15 -3.42 -3.22
C PRO A 102 17.09 -4.90 -2.82
N PRO A 103 17.41 -5.26 -1.56
CA PRO A 103 17.37 -6.64 -1.13
C PRO A 103 15.95 -7.18 -1.35
N VAL A 104 15.89 -8.39 -1.90
CA VAL A 104 14.69 -9.15 -2.34
C VAL A 104 13.50 -9.08 -1.37
N LYS A 105 13.75 -8.84 -0.08
CA LYS A 105 12.75 -8.66 1.00
C LYS A 105 11.68 -7.59 0.72
N LEU A 106 12.02 -6.50 0.03
CA LEU A 106 11.05 -5.42 -0.24
C LEU A 106 9.97 -5.82 -1.26
N ARG A 107 10.23 -6.80 -2.13
CA ARG A 107 9.27 -7.20 -3.18
C ARG A 107 8.22 -8.16 -2.66
N GLU A 108 8.61 -9.14 -1.85
CA GLU A 108 7.66 -10.11 -1.26
C GLU A 108 6.65 -9.41 -0.35
N GLU A 109 7.12 -8.50 0.52
CA GLU A 109 6.22 -7.73 1.40
C GLU A 109 5.25 -6.85 0.59
N ALA A 110 5.72 -6.25 -0.51
CA ALA A 110 4.86 -5.45 -1.39
C ALA A 110 3.79 -6.29 -2.09
N MET A 111 4.07 -7.56 -2.43
CA MET A 111 3.06 -8.48 -2.96
C MET A 111 1.97 -8.75 -1.92
N THR A 112 2.35 -9.05 -0.68
CA THR A 112 1.40 -9.28 0.42
C THR A 112 0.54 -8.05 0.68
N VAL A 113 1.15 -6.86 0.75
CA VAL A 113 0.42 -5.60 0.92
C VAL A 113 -0.61 -5.39 -0.19
N ASN A 114 -0.25 -5.65 -1.46
CA ASN A 114 -1.20 -5.51 -2.56
C ASN A 114 -2.36 -6.51 -2.49
N VAL A 115 -2.11 -7.73 -1.98
CA VAL A 115 -3.18 -8.72 -1.72
C VAL A 115 -4.10 -8.24 -0.61
N GLU A 116 -3.56 -7.73 0.50
CA GLU A 116 -4.36 -7.19 1.61
C GLU A 116 -5.20 -5.97 1.20
N VAL A 117 -4.61 -5.05 0.42
CA VAL A 117 -5.34 -3.93 -0.18
C VAL A 117 -6.44 -4.43 -1.12
N TYR A 118 -6.19 -5.48 -1.92
CA TYR A 118 -7.20 -6.07 -2.79
C TYR A 118 -8.39 -6.65 -2.00
N VAL A 119 -8.12 -7.39 -0.91
CA VAL A 119 -9.16 -7.95 -0.03
C VAL A 119 -9.97 -6.81 0.61
N THR A 120 -9.30 -5.76 1.08
CA THR A 120 -9.95 -4.57 1.65
C THR A 120 -10.81 -3.86 0.61
N ALA A 121 -10.31 -3.70 -0.61
CA ALA A 121 -11.05 -3.09 -1.72
C ALA A 121 -12.30 -3.88 -2.10
N ASP A 122 -12.24 -5.21 -2.02
CA ASP A 122 -13.40 -6.07 -2.24
C ASP A 122 -14.44 -5.92 -1.12
N LYS A 123 -13.98 -5.97 0.14
CA LYS A 123 -14.81 -5.80 1.34
C LYS A 123 -15.67 -4.53 1.31
N TYR A 124 -15.07 -3.40 0.88
CA TYR A 124 -15.77 -2.11 0.79
C TYR A 124 -16.30 -1.80 -0.61
N ASN A 125 -16.27 -2.76 -1.53
CA ASN A 125 -16.76 -2.62 -2.90
C ASN A 125 -16.20 -1.38 -3.62
N MET A 126 -14.87 -1.33 -3.77
CA MET A 126 -14.12 -0.28 -4.46
C MET A 126 -13.43 -0.84 -5.73
N PRO A 127 -14.13 -0.91 -6.89
CA PRO A 127 -13.61 -1.58 -8.08
C PRO A 127 -12.31 -0.99 -8.64
N LEU A 128 -12.15 0.34 -8.55
CA LEU A 128 -10.95 1.02 -9.04
C LEU A 128 -9.71 0.64 -8.21
N LEU A 129 -9.85 0.62 -6.88
CA LEU A 129 -8.77 0.21 -5.98
C LEU A 129 -8.43 -1.27 -6.17
N LYS A 130 -9.47 -2.12 -6.27
CA LYS A 130 -9.32 -3.56 -6.52
C LYS A 130 -8.52 -3.83 -7.80
N LYS A 131 -8.87 -3.15 -8.90
CA LYS A 131 -8.14 -3.25 -10.17
C LYS A 131 -6.70 -2.75 -10.04
N TYR A 132 -6.50 -1.62 -9.36
CA TYR A 132 -5.16 -1.04 -9.20
C TYR A 132 -4.24 -1.94 -8.37
N ALA A 133 -4.72 -2.49 -7.26
CA ALA A 133 -3.97 -3.43 -6.42
C ALA A 133 -3.54 -4.69 -7.18
N PHE A 134 -4.45 -5.24 -8.01
CA PHE A 134 -4.12 -6.36 -8.88
C PHE A 134 -3.03 -6.02 -9.90
N LEU A 135 -3.06 -4.83 -10.50
CA LEU A 135 -2.05 -4.40 -11.45
C LEU A 135 -0.67 -4.26 -10.79
N LYS A 136 -0.59 -3.66 -9.60
CA LYS A 136 0.68 -3.57 -8.86
C LYS A 136 1.22 -4.95 -8.49
N TYR A 137 0.35 -5.85 -8.02
CA TYR A 137 0.72 -7.23 -7.75
C TYR A 137 1.30 -7.90 -9.00
N LYS A 138 0.62 -7.79 -10.15
CA LYS A 138 1.07 -8.39 -11.43
C LYS A 138 2.43 -7.83 -11.87
N GLU A 139 2.64 -6.53 -11.69
CA GLU A 139 3.91 -5.89 -12.02
C GLU A 139 5.05 -6.45 -11.18
N ILE A 140 4.88 -6.52 -9.85
CA ILE A 140 5.90 -7.07 -8.94
C ILE A 140 6.13 -8.56 -9.23
N PHE A 141 5.05 -9.33 -9.42
CA PHE A 141 5.13 -10.76 -9.74
C PHE A 141 5.97 -11.01 -10.99
N ASN A 142 5.73 -10.26 -12.07
CA ASN A 142 6.52 -10.38 -13.30
C ASN A 142 8.00 -10.01 -13.08
N GLN A 143 8.26 -8.99 -12.26
CA GLN A 143 9.64 -8.59 -11.93
C GLN A 143 10.38 -9.63 -11.09
N VAL A 144 9.69 -10.33 -10.18
CA VAL A 144 10.25 -11.43 -9.38
C VAL A 144 10.56 -12.62 -10.28
N MET A 145 9.58 -13.08 -11.07
CA MET A 145 9.77 -14.20 -12.01
C MET A 145 10.91 -13.94 -13.00
N THR A 146 11.04 -12.71 -13.50
CA THR A 146 12.14 -12.35 -14.43
C THR A 146 13.50 -12.41 -13.74
N ALA A 147 13.59 -12.03 -12.45
CA ALA A 147 14.83 -12.07 -11.70
C ALA A 147 15.30 -13.53 -11.46
N ASP A 148 14.37 -14.42 -11.14
CA ASP A 148 14.66 -15.86 -10.95
C ASP A 148 15.18 -16.50 -12.24
N VAL A 149 14.51 -16.24 -13.37
CA VAL A 149 14.95 -16.73 -14.69
C VAL A 149 16.34 -16.18 -15.05
N ALA A 150 16.62 -14.91 -14.77
CA ALA A 150 17.93 -14.31 -15.03
C ALA A 150 19.03 -14.93 -14.16
N PHE A 151 18.71 -15.27 -12.91
CA PHE A 151 19.63 -15.98 -12.01
C PHE A 151 19.95 -17.38 -12.53
N GLU A 152 18.94 -18.18 -12.89
CA GLU A 152 19.13 -19.53 -13.43
C GLU A 152 19.97 -19.53 -14.73
N CYS A 153 19.69 -18.59 -15.64
CA CYS A 153 20.48 -18.43 -16.87
C CYS A 153 21.95 -18.11 -16.56
N SER A 154 22.21 -17.27 -15.55
CA SER A 154 23.58 -16.89 -15.15
C SER A 154 24.35 -18.09 -14.59
N VAL A 155 23.69 -18.94 -13.79
CA VAL A 155 24.28 -20.19 -13.27
C VAL A 155 24.65 -21.15 -14.41
N HIS A 156 23.74 -21.35 -15.36
CA HIS A 156 23.97 -22.23 -16.51
C HIS A 156 25.14 -21.76 -17.39
N CYS A 157 25.25 -20.43 -17.61
CA CYS A 157 26.36 -19.85 -18.35
C CYS A 157 27.72 -20.08 -17.68
N LEU A 158 27.79 -20.05 -16.34
CA LEU A 158 29.03 -20.31 -15.60
C LEU A 158 29.42 -21.80 -15.66
N GLN A 159 28.45 -22.70 -15.57
CA GLN A 159 28.69 -24.15 -15.62
C GLN A 159 29.16 -24.63 -17.00
N LYS A 160 28.80 -23.93 -18.08
CA LYS A 160 29.23 -24.28 -19.46
C LYS A 160 30.64 -23.81 -19.83
N ASN A 161 31.26 -22.95 -19.03
CA ASN A 161 32.60 -22.40 -19.26
C ASN A 161 33.68 -23.09 -18.39
N GLN A 162 33.35 -24.22 -17.77
CA GLN A 162 34.26 -25.14 -17.07
C GLN A 162 34.35 -26.45 -17.84
#